data_AF-A0A2I0GT98-F1
#
_entry.id   AF-A0A2I0GT98-F1
#
_cell.length_a   1.000
_cell.length_b   1.000
_cell.length_c   1.000
_cell.angle_alpha   90.00
_cell.angle_beta   90.00
_cell.angle_gamma   90.00
#
_symmetry.space_group_name_H-M   'P 1'
#
loop_
_entity.id
_entity.type
_entity.pdbx_description
1 polymer ?
#
loop_
_entity_poly.entity_id
_entity_poly.type
_entity_poly.pdbx_seq_one_letter_code
_entity_poly.pdbx_strand_id
1 'polypeptide(L)'
;MSTGKKNLSLCSSFLQLLLPFLLTSSFLCPTDAQPFDYPTASLSTTWKNSATANHSVGFDDGSTVRAVLLRGTFGPKYACGFYCNGACDTYLFSIFIVRTNSVSFIVVPGLPQVVWSANRDFPVKINSTLELTSRGDLVLKDADGTIAWSTNTS
;
A
#
# COMPACT_ATOMS: atom_id res chain seq x y z
N MET A 1 -80.95 -13.12 -19.34
CA MET A 1 -80.03 -12.03 -19.01
C MET A 1 -79.30 -12.44 -17.73
N SER A 2 -78.07 -12.96 -17.85
CA SER A 2 -77.22 -13.31 -16.71
C SER A 2 -75.76 -13.20 -17.14
N THR A 3 -75.00 -12.43 -16.40
CA THR A 3 -73.57 -12.14 -16.58
C THR A 3 -72.74 -13.19 -15.83
N GLY A 4 -71.72 -13.74 -16.49
CA GLY A 4 -70.76 -14.68 -15.88
C GLY A 4 -69.32 -14.39 -16.32
N LYS A 5 -68.49 -14.00 -15.34
CA LYS A 5 -67.07 -13.61 -15.44
C LYS A 5 -66.19 -14.72 -16.03
N LYS A 6 -65.18 -14.34 -16.84
CA LYS A 6 -63.99 -15.16 -17.13
C LYS A 6 -62.78 -14.53 -16.43
N ASN A 7 -62.20 -15.26 -15.47
CA ASN A 7 -60.93 -14.90 -14.83
C ASN A 7 -59.77 -15.21 -15.77
N LEU A 8 -58.83 -14.25 -15.88
CA LEU A 8 -57.61 -14.37 -16.67
C LEU A 8 -56.61 -15.32 -16.00
N SER A 9 -56.09 -16.27 -16.79
CA SER A 9 -54.83 -16.97 -16.52
C SER A 9 -53.71 -16.19 -17.18
N LEU A 10 -52.71 -15.73 -16.42
CA LEU A 10 -51.43 -15.27 -16.98
C LEU A 10 -50.31 -15.71 -16.02
N CYS A 11 -49.71 -16.86 -16.29
CA CYS A 11 -48.55 -17.36 -15.55
C CYS A 11 -47.65 -18.11 -16.54
N SER A 12 -46.73 -17.40 -17.23
CA SER A 12 -45.63 -18.07 -17.97
C SER A 12 -44.54 -17.11 -18.53
N SER A 13 -44.69 -15.79 -18.47
CA SER A 13 -43.78 -14.89 -19.19
C SER A 13 -42.58 -14.36 -18.39
N PHE A 14 -42.53 -14.57 -17.07
CA PHE A 14 -41.48 -13.97 -16.22
C PHE A 14 -40.19 -14.81 -16.12
N LEU A 15 -40.22 -16.10 -16.49
CA LEU A 15 -39.09 -17.00 -16.25
C LEU A 15 -38.00 -16.95 -17.35
N GLN A 16 -38.33 -16.46 -18.55
CA GLN A 16 -37.41 -16.46 -19.69
C GLN A 16 -36.41 -15.27 -19.72
N LEU A 17 -36.64 -14.24 -18.89
CA LEU A 17 -35.77 -13.06 -18.81
C LEU A 17 -34.62 -13.20 -17.80
N LEU A 18 -34.63 -14.23 -16.95
CA LEU A 18 -33.61 -14.46 -15.92
C LEU A 18 -32.36 -15.19 -16.45
N LEU A 19 -32.51 -16.00 -17.51
CA LEU A 19 -31.44 -16.85 -18.03
C LEU A 19 -30.25 -16.09 -18.67
N PRO A 20 -30.44 -14.99 -19.43
CA PRO A 20 -29.29 -14.24 -19.97
C PRO A 20 -28.58 -13.41 -18.90
N PHE A 21 -29.24 -13.09 -17.78
CA PHE A 21 -28.65 -12.33 -16.67
C PHE A 21 -27.66 -13.17 -15.85
N LEU A 22 -27.87 -14.49 -15.77
CA LEU A 22 -26.97 -15.41 -15.09
C LEU A 22 -25.71 -15.73 -15.91
N LEU A 23 -25.79 -15.66 -17.26
CA LEU A 23 -24.66 -15.95 -18.15
C LEU A 23 -23.69 -14.77 -18.30
N THR A 24 -24.11 -13.54 -18.03
CA THR A 24 -23.23 -12.35 -18.04
C THR A 24 -22.48 -12.13 -16.72
N SER A 25 -23.01 -12.67 -15.62
CA SER A 25 -22.38 -12.63 -14.29
C SER A 25 -20.98 -13.27 -14.26
N SER A 26 -20.78 -14.32 -15.08
CA SER A 26 -19.55 -15.11 -15.14
C SER A 26 -18.34 -14.37 -15.72
N PHE A 27 -18.51 -13.17 -16.28
CA PHE A 27 -17.45 -12.42 -16.96
C PHE A 27 -16.95 -11.19 -16.19
N LEU A 28 -17.42 -10.97 -14.95
CA LEU A 28 -16.82 -9.97 -14.07
C LEU A 28 -15.55 -10.58 -13.45
N CYS A 29 -14.45 -10.55 -14.20
CA CYS A 29 -13.13 -10.59 -13.58
C CYS A 29 -12.98 -9.26 -12.83
N PRO A 30 -12.89 -9.24 -11.49
CA PRO A 30 -12.45 -8.04 -10.81
C PRO A 30 -10.99 -7.81 -11.23
N THR A 31 -10.77 -6.93 -12.21
CA THR A 31 -9.48 -6.27 -12.34
C THR A 31 -9.32 -5.47 -11.05
N ASP A 32 -8.50 -5.99 -10.15
CA ASP A 32 -8.02 -5.24 -9.01
C ASP A 32 -7.14 -4.10 -9.56
N ALA A 33 -7.80 -3.01 -9.94
CA ALA A 33 -7.15 -1.76 -10.23
C ALA A 33 -6.77 -1.12 -8.89
N GLN A 34 -5.79 -1.69 -8.16
CA GLN A 34 -5.13 -0.92 -7.12
C GLN A 34 -4.53 0.31 -7.82
N PRO A 35 -5.00 1.54 -7.54
CA PRO A 35 -4.46 2.73 -8.19
C PRO A 35 -3.00 3.04 -7.77
N PHE A 36 -2.45 2.24 -6.86
CA PHE A 36 -1.23 2.50 -6.12
C PHE A 36 -0.30 1.30 -6.22
N ASP A 37 0.93 1.54 -6.66
CA ASP A 37 2.03 0.54 -6.76
C ASP A 37 2.63 0.17 -5.38
N TYR A 38 1.87 0.40 -4.31
CA TYR A 38 2.24 0.05 -2.94
C TYR A 38 1.33 -1.09 -2.46
N PRO A 39 1.84 -2.33 -2.39
CA PRO A 39 1.04 -3.47 -1.99
C PRO A 39 0.54 -3.31 -0.55
N THR A 40 -0.59 -3.95 -0.24
CA THR A 40 -0.98 -4.18 1.15
C THR A 40 -0.03 -5.20 1.78
N ALA A 41 0.19 -5.07 3.09
CA ALA A 41 0.99 -6.03 3.84
C ALA A 41 0.12 -7.18 4.35
N SER A 42 0.62 -8.40 4.27
CA SER A 42 0.14 -9.54 5.05
C SER A 42 1.12 -9.88 6.17
N LEU A 43 0.71 -10.70 7.13
CA LEU A 43 1.64 -11.25 8.11
C LEU A 43 2.78 -11.99 7.40
N SER A 44 3.98 -11.89 7.94
CA SER A 44 5.26 -12.34 7.34
C SER A 44 5.73 -11.53 6.11
N THR A 45 5.18 -10.33 5.87
CA THR A 45 5.72 -9.42 4.83
C THR A 45 7.06 -8.86 5.28
N THR A 46 8.05 -8.86 4.37
CA THR A 46 9.38 -8.28 4.59
C THR A 46 9.69 -7.23 3.53
N TRP A 47 10.21 -6.08 3.97
CA TRP A 47 10.74 -5.03 3.11
C TRP A 47 12.23 -4.88 3.33
N LYS A 48 13.00 -4.93 2.23
CA LYS A 48 14.44 -4.74 2.25
C LYS A 48 14.80 -3.31 1.88
N ASN A 49 15.65 -2.68 2.69
CA ASN A 49 16.30 -1.43 2.35
C ASN A 49 17.39 -1.68 1.29
N SER A 50 17.01 -1.63 0.02
CA SER A 50 17.91 -1.82 -1.12
C SER A 50 18.08 -0.52 -1.91
N ALA A 51 19.28 -0.27 -2.41
CA ALA A 51 19.54 0.85 -3.33
C ALA A 51 18.70 0.77 -4.62
N THR A 52 18.25 -0.43 -4.99
CA THR A 52 17.45 -0.70 -6.19
C THR A 52 15.96 -0.86 -5.89
N ALA A 53 15.47 -0.41 -4.73
CA ALA A 53 14.04 -0.48 -4.43
C ALA A 53 13.22 0.38 -5.39
N ASN A 54 12.09 -0.14 -5.90
CA ASN A 54 11.23 0.54 -6.89
C ASN A 54 10.79 1.95 -6.45
N HIS A 55 10.67 2.17 -5.15
CA HIS A 55 10.20 3.43 -4.54
C HIS A 55 11.31 4.21 -3.86
N SER A 56 12.53 4.14 -4.41
CA SER A 56 13.71 4.88 -3.96
C SER A 56 13.80 6.22 -4.69
N VAL A 57 13.63 7.33 -3.97
CA VAL A 57 13.69 8.69 -4.53
C VAL A 57 14.71 9.51 -3.77
N GLY A 58 15.70 10.03 -4.50
CA GLY A 58 16.66 11.01 -4.01
C GLY A 58 16.15 12.45 -4.23
N PHE A 59 16.57 13.35 -3.35
CA PHE A 59 16.20 14.76 -3.36
C PHE A 59 17.42 15.68 -3.44
N ASP A 60 17.18 16.93 -3.81
CA ASP A 60 18.23 17.93 -4.05
C ASP A 60 19.02 18.32 -2.78
N ASP A 61 18.46 18.06 -1.59
CA ASP A 61 19.15 18.25 -0.30
C ASP A 61 20.08 17.10 0.08
N GLY A 62 20.23 16.10 -0.81
CA GLY A 62 21.02 14.90 -0.56
C GLY A 62 20.30 13.85 0.26
N SER A 63 19.03 14.06 0.64
CA SER A 63 18.24 13.03 1.29
C SER A 63 17.73 11.99 0.29
N THR A 64 17.43 10.80 0.77
CA THR A 64 16.77 9.75 -0.01
C THR A 64 15.70 9.08 0.83
N VAL A 65 14.52 8.86 0.24
CA VAL A 65 13.47 8.03 0.82
C VAL A 65 13.33 6.74 0.02
N ARG A 66 13.04 5.64 0.73
CA ARG A 66 12.63 4.37 0.14
C ARG A 66 11.30 3.98 0.73
N ALA A 67 10.23 4.39 0.06
CA ALA A 67 8.89 4.23 0.57
C ALA A 67 8.47 2.75 0.57
N VAL A 68 7.95 2.31 1.71
CA VAL A 68 7.34 0.99 1.91
C VAL A 68 5.82 1.09 1.76
N LEU A 69 5.25 2.19 2.24
CA LEU A 69 3.82 2.49 2.13
C LEU A 69 3.63 3.97 1.79
N LEU A 70 2.79 4.21 0.80
CA LEU A 70 2.26 5.52 0.45
C LEU A 70 0.84 5.31 -0.09
N ARG A 71 -0.10 6.14 0.36
CA ARG A 71 -1.48 6.13 -0.14
C ARG A 71 -1.95 7.54 -0.47
N GLY A 72 -2.59 7.68 -1.62
CA GLY A 72 -3.15 8.95 -2.12
C GLY A 72 -2.31 9.63 -3.20
N THR A 73 -2.98 10.49 -3.98
CA THR A 73 -2.43 11.21 -5.14
C THR A 73 -2.34 12.70 -4.87
N PHE A 74 -1.54 13.39 -5.66
CA PHE A 74 -1.46 14.85 -5.80
C PHE A 74 -1.22 15.65 -4.51
N GLY A 75 -0.10 16.36 -4.46
CA GLY A 75 0.26 17.23 -3.34
C GLY A 75 0.90 16.46 -2.17
N PRO A 76 0.91 17.03 -0.95
CA PRO A 76 1.55 16.41 0.21
C PRO A 76 0.84 15.11 0.62
N LYS A 77 1.61 14.07 0.91
CA LYS A 77 1.14 12.77 1.40
C LYS A 77 2.07 12.22 2.47
N TYR A 78 1.49 11.56 3.46
CA TYR A 78 2.25 10.73 4.38
C TYR A 78 2.68 9.45 3.67
N ALA A 79 3.93 9.09 3.90
CA ALA A 79 4.51 7.81 3.54
C ALA A 79 5.36 7.30 4.71
N CYS A 80 5.62 6.00 4.74
CA CYS A 80 6.62 5.44 5.63
C CYS A 80 7.61 4.57 4.86
N GLY A 81 8.81 4.45 5.39
CA GLY A 81 9.89 3.74 4.73
C GLY A 81 11.26 4.11 5.31
N PHE A 82 12.31 3.82 4.56
CA PHE A 82 13.67 4.16 4.97
C PHE A 82 14.02 5.57 4.52
N TYR A 83 14.58 6.36 5.41
CA TYR A 83 15.05 7.72 5.15
C TYR A 83 16.54 7.81 5.50
N CYS A 84 17.32 8.46 4.65
CA CYS A 84 18.67 8.93 4.97
C CYS A 84 18.84 10.39 4.57
N ASN A 85 19.82 11.04 5.20
CA ASN A 85 20.25 12.40 4.89
C ASN A 85 21.76 12.42 4.64
N GLY A 86 22.21 13.07 3.57
CA GLY A 86 23.62 13.20 3.22
C GLY A 86 24.18 11.95 2.53
N ALA A 87 25.32 11.43 3.03
CA ALA A 87 26.04 10.31 2.39
C ALA A 87 25.27 8.98 2.37
N CYS A 88 24.18 8.87 3.14
CA CYS A 88 23.32 7.69 3.19
C CYS A 88 24.04 6.40 3.63
N ASP A 89 25.02 6.53 4.53
CA ASP A 89 25.66 5.40 5.21
C ASP A 89 24.71 4.69 6.19
N THR A 90 23.76 5.44 6.73
CA THR A 90 22.78 4.96 7.72
C THR A 90 21.37 5.47 7.41
N TYR A 91 20.37 4.74 7.89
CA TYR A 91 18.96 4.94 7.60
C TYR A 91 18.11 4.85 8.86
N LEU A 92 17.05 5.65 8.86
CA LEU A 92 15.96 5.59 9.83
C LEU A 92 14.73 5.00 9.15
N PHE A 93 14.06 4.04 9.80
CA PHE A 93 12.68 3.75 9.46
C PHE A 93 11.80 4.88 9.99
N SER A 94 11.13 5.59 9.09
CA SER A 94 10.51 6.88 9.36
C SER A 94 9.15 7.03 8.72
N ILE A 95 8.33 7.91 9.31
CA ILE A 95 7.15 8.50 8.67
C ILE A 95 7.58 9.87 8.16
N PHE A 96 7.33 10.13 6.89
CA PHE A 96 7.68 11.39 6.23
C PHE A 96 6.56 11.88 5.33
N ILE A 97 6.50 13.21 5.16
CA ILE A 97 5.64 13.86 4.19
C ILE A 97 6.43 14.07 2.91
N VAL A 98 5.89 13.63 1.78
CA VAL A 98 6.44 13.80 0.44
C VAL A 98 5.38 14.41 -0.48
N ARG A 99 5.81 15.03 -1.58
CA ARG A 99 4.89 15.49 -2.62
C ARG A 99 4.66 14.38 -3.63
N THR A 100 3.41 14.18 -4.05
CA THR A 100 3.04 13.23 -5.09
C THR A 100 2.35 13.88 -6.28
N ASN A 101 2.42 13.25 -7.45
CA ASN A 101 1.64 13.64 -8.62
C ASN A 101 0.27 12.92 -8.67
N SER A 102 -0.51 13.15 -9.73
CA SER A 102 -1.86 12.58 -9.89
C SER A 102 -1.89 11.04 -10.00
N VAL A 103 -0.74 10.39 -10.16
CA VAL A 103 -0.60 8.91 -10.23
C VAL A 103 0.22 8.36 -9.05
N SER A 104 0.37 9.14 -7.98
CA SER A 104 1.02 8.74 -6.71
C SER A 104 2.53 8.50 -6.75
N PHE A 105 3.22 8.93 -7.81
CA PHE A 105 4.69 8.96 -7.77
C PHE A 105 5.16 10.11 -6.89
N ILE A 106 6.19 9.85 -6.08
CA ILE A 106 6.91 10.88 -5.31
C ILE A 106 7.66 11.78 -6.30
N VAL A 107 7.52 13.10 -6.15
CA VAL A 107 8.07 14.09 -7.09
C VAL A 107 8.95 15.14 -6.40
N VAL A 108 10.00 15.56 -7.12
CA VAL A 108 10.94 16.65 -6.80
C VAL A 108 10.45 17.93 -7.50
N PRO A 109 10.57 19.17 -6.95
CA PRO A 109 11.44 19.65 -5.85
C PRO A 109 10.82 19.64 -4.44
N GLY A 110 9.83 18.79 -4.15
CA GLY A 110 9.32 18.65 -2.78
C GLY A 110 10.27 17.87 -1.88
N LEU A 111 11.02 18.53 -1.00
CA LEU A 111 11.86 17.85 -0.01
C LEU A 111 11.01 17.00 0.96
N PRO A 112 11.51 15.83 1.39
CA PRO A 112 10.82 15.00 2.36
C PRO A 112 10.89 15.66 3.75
N GLN A 113 9.77 15.63 4.48
CA GLN A 113 9.72 16.11 5.86
C GLN A 113 9.52 14.93 6.80
N VAL A 114 10.56 14.54 7.53
CA VAL A 114 10.46 13.49 8.54
C VAL A 114 9.67 14.02 9.74
N VAL A 115 8.58 13.34 10.08
CA VAL A 115 7.71 13.70 11.22
C VAL A 115 7.85 12.72 12.38
N TRP A 116 8.36 11.51 12.13
CA TRP A 116 8.62 10.49 13.15
C TRP A 116 9.66 9.48 12.66
N SER A 117 10.43 8.88 13.58
CA SER A 117 11.32 7.76 13.28
C SER A 117 11.35 6.74 14.43
N ALA A 118 11.50 5.47 14.07
CA ALA A 118 11.49 4.34 15.01
C ALA A 118 12.83 4.16 15.74
N ASN A 119 13.92 4.26 15.00
CA ASN A 119 15.25 3.81 15.40
C ASN A 119 16.27 4.95 15.45
N ARG A 120 15.87 6.11 15.98
CA ARG A 120 16.72 7.32 16.11
C ARG A 120 18.05 7.08 16.83
N ASP A 121 18.05 6.21 17.83
CA ASP A 121 19.23 5.93 18.66
C ASP A 121 20.07 4.77 18.08
N PHE A 122 19.49 3.99 17.16
CA PHE A 122 20.11 2.85 16.49
C PHE A 122 19.84 2.87 14.97
N PRO A 123 20.44 3.81 14.21
CA PRO A 123 20.32 3.84 12.74
C PRO A 123 20.85 2.55 12.11
N VAL A 124 20.19 2.08 11.04
CA VAL A 124 20.55 0.83 10.33
C VAL A 124 21.27 1.12 9.03
N LYS A 125 22.03 0.17 8.50
CA LYS A 125 22.75 0.29 7.24
C LYS A 125 21.88 -0.12 6.04
N ILE A 126 22.42 0.10 4.84
CA ILE A 126 21.85 -0.51 3.62
C ILE A 126 21.79 -2.04 3.78
N ASN A 127 20.80 -2.68 3.15
CA ASN A 127 20.43 -4.09 3.31
C ASN A 127 19.71 -4.46 4.62
N SER A 128 19.41 -3.49 5.50
CA SER A 128 18.49 -3.69 6.62
C SER A 128 17.12 -4.19 6.16
N THR A 129 16.38 -4.83 7.06
CA THR A 129 15.04 -5.36 6.78
C THR A 129 14.01 -4.87 7.79
N LEU A 130 12.81 -4.57 7.31
CA LEU A 130 11.62 -4.37 8.11
C LEU A 130 10.70 -5.57 7.89
N GLU A 131 10.25 -6.21 8.95
CA GLU A 131 9.43 -7.41 8.89
C GLU A 131 8.15 -7.20 9.70
N LEU A 132 7.00 -7.36 9.05
CA LEU A 132 5.74 -7.59 9.75
C LEU A 132 5.65 -9.09 10.03
N THR A 133 5.96 -9.50 11.26
CA THR A 133 6.08 -10.91 11.63
C THR A 133 4.75 -11.65 11.56
N SER A 134 4.80 -12.98 11.60
CA SER A 134 3.60 -13.83 11.72
C SER A 134 2.78 -13.59 13.00
N ARG A 135 3.37 -12.96 14.01
CA ARG A 135 2.73 -12.61 15.29
C ARG A 135 2.21 -11.18 15.33
N GLY A 136 2.42 -10.39 14.27
CA GLY A 136 1.97 -8.99 14.19
C GLY A 136 2.97 -7.95 14.68
N ASP A 137 4.14 -8.35 15.18
CA ASP A 137 5.22 -7.42 15.50
C ASP A 137 5.80 -6.81 14.23
N LEU A 138 6.08 -5.50 14.23
CA LEU A 138 6.90 -4.86 13.22
C LEU A 138 8.33 -4.76 13.74
N VAL A 139 9.26 -5.49 13.12
CA VAL A 139 10.64 -5.64 13.58
C VAL A 139 11.60 -5.09 12.53
N LEU A 140 12.50 -4.19 12.96
CA LEU A 140 13.57 -3.63 12.14
C LEU A 140 14.89 -4.30 12.52
N LYS A 141 15.54 -4.93 11.52
CA LYS A 141 16.85 -5.58 11.65
C LYS A 141 17.88 -4.85 10.80
N ASP A 142 19.07 -4.65 11.34
CA ASP A 142 20.22 -4.16 10.57
C ASP A 142 20.71 -5.24 9.58
N ALA A 143 21.64 -4.87 8.70
CA ALA A 143 22.18 -5.74 7.65
C ALA A 143 22.86 -7.01 8.19
N ASP A 144 23.34 -7.00 9.44
CA ASP A 144 23.93 -8.15 10.12
C ASP A 144 22.89 -9.02 10.89
N GLY A 145 21.61 -8.62 10.85
CA GLY A 145 20.51 -9.30 11.55
C GLY A 145 20.24 -8.79 12.96
N THR A 146 21.04 -7.85 13.49
CA THR A 146 20.81 -7.25 14.81
C THR A 146 19.48 -6.50 14.83
N ILE A 147 18.66 -6.70 15.86
CA ILE A 147 17.39 -5.97 16.00
C ILE A 147 17.69 -4.54 16.46
N ALA A 148 17.39 -3.57 15.59
CA ALA A 148 17.53 -2.15 15.90
C ALA A 148 16.28 -1.57 16.57
N TRP A 149 15.10 -2.13 16.26
CA TRP A 149 13.82 -1.70 16.85
C TRP A 149 12.72 -2.78 16.66
N SER A 150 11.74 -2.83 17.55
CA SER A 150 10.54 -3.69 17.47
C SER A 150 9.36 -3.02 18.17
N THR A 151 8.14 -3.25 17.68
CA THR A 151 6.91 -2.80 18.36
C THR A 151 6.63 -3.54 19.67
N ASN A 152 7.06 -4.80 19.80
CA ASN A 152 6.74 -5.69 20.93
C ASN A 152 5.25 -5.69 21.27
N THR A 153 4.42 -5.97 20.26
CA THR A 153 2.97 -5.97 20.38
C THR A 153 2.48 -7.11 21.27
N SER A 154 1.51 -6.82 22.15
CA SER A 154 0.95 -7.74 23.16
C SER A 154 -0.36 -8.37 22.73
#